data_AF-A0A521TFN7-F1
#
_entry.id   AF-A0A521TFN7-F1
#
_cell.length_a   1.000
_cell.length_b   1.000
_cell.length_c   1.000
_cell.angle_alpha   90.00
_cell.angle_beta   90.00
_cell.angle_gamma   90.00
#
_symmetry.space_group_name_H-M   'P 1'
#
loop_
_entity.id
_entity.type
_entity.pdbx_description
1 polymer ?
#
loop_
_entity_poly.entity_id
_entity_poly.type
_entity_poly.pdbx_seq_one_letter_code
_entity_poly.pdbx_strand_id
1 'polypeptide(L)'
;MTKPTTIARCLALASVTGACGGDPAPAPSPEAALSTALRPRQTPAYYVAQANLYFDTLDTRADPAIVPSYSARVARWEWPPWYLLTGYERMQMITGTRLALSVEPSTVPTRDCRAFPVQPFARCRISFQYARGPCPIFEEFTFNDQGEMTFIEAWSDQPGMRPTEDPADPWAEGPSVHRLSTRVPGLGSATGLIVPTAEWMTAAAARDPELADFVRRTQSFYRSWAQAYADAGPTAFPRGCGWTQAPTP
;
A
#
# COMPACT_ATOMS: atom_id res chain seq x y z
N MET A 1 -83.69 -1.73 -0.43
CA MET A 1 -82.68 -1.93 0.63
C MET A 1 -81.40 -2.34 -0.09
N THR A 2 -80.27 -1.64 -0.12
CA THR A 2 -79.74 -0.49 0.62
C THR A 2 -78.59 0.11 -0.23
N LYS A 3 -78.16 1.32 0.15
CA LYS A 3 -77.31 2.31 -0.54
C LYS A 3 -75.85 1.91 -0.88
N PRO A 4 -75.15 2.75 -1.69
CA PRO A 4 -73.78 2.55 -2.21
C PRO A 4 -72.68 2.99 -1.21
N THR A 5 -71.41 2.67 -1.50
CA THR A 5 -70.26 3.18 -0.75
C THR A 5 -69.28 3.94 -1.65
N THR A 6 -69.19 5.24 -1.40
CA THR A 6 -68.13 6.18 -1.79
C THR A 6 -67.01 6.14 -0.75
N ILE A 7 -65.74 6.34 -1.14
CA ILE A 7 -64.63 7.03 -0.41
C ILE A 7 -63.46 7.09 -1.41
N ALA A 8 -63.17 8.22 -2.07
CA ALA A 8 -62.49 9.44 -1.63
C ALA A 8 -60.96 9.40 -1.75
N ARG A 9 -60.48 10.21 -2.72
CA ARG A 9 -59.23 11.00 -2.81
C ARG A 9 -58.04 10.65 -1.89
N CYS A 10 -56.88 10.47 -2.52
CA CYS A 10 -55.63 11.11 -2.08
C CYS A 10 -55.05 11.95 -3.23
N LEU A 11 -55.25 13.27 -3.14
CA LEU A 11 -54.34 14.26 -3.70
C LEU A 11 -53.12 14.30 -2.79
N ALA A 12 -51.91 14.13 -3.32
CA ALA A 12 -50.69 14.57 -2.64
C ALA A 12 -49.62 14.93 -3.67
N LEU A 13 -49.56 16.24 -3.93
CA LEU A 13 -48.35 17.07 -4.12
C LEU A 13 -47.25 16.52 -5.04
N ALA A 14 -47.22 17.08 -6.24
CA ALA A 14 -45.99 17.28 -7.00
C ALA A 14 -45.00 18.11 -6.16
N SER A 15 -43.96 17.47 -5.67
CA SER A 15 -42.82 18.15 -5.06
C SER A 15 -41.91 18.69 -6.15
N VAL A 16 -42.04 19.98 -6.42
CA VAL A 16 -40.99 20.79 -7.04
C VAL A 16 -39.97 21.06 -5.94
N THR A 17 -38.79 20.44 -6.00
CA THR A 17 -37.63 20.85 -5.21
C THR A 17 -36.39 20.95 -6.08
N GLY A 18 -36.04 22.19 -6.39
CA GLY A 18 -34.65 22.68 -6.38
C GLY A 18 -33.67 22.01 -7.34
N ALA A 19 -33.64 22.51 -8.58
CA ALA A 19 -32.46 22.40 -9.42
C ALA A 19 -31.29 23.17 -8.78
N CYS A 20 -30.39 22.47 -8.09
CA CYS A 20 -29.00 22.90 -8.02
C CYS A 20 -28.34 22.47 -9.34
N GLY A 21 -28.37 23.36 -10.33
CA GLY A 21 -27.68 23.19 -11.61
C GLY A 21 -26.17 23.36 -11.45
N GLY A 22 -25.54 22.48 -10.68
CA GLY A 22 -24.14 22.17 -10.90
C GLY A 22 -24.09 21.08 -11.96
N ASP A 23 -23.30 21.27 -13.01
CA ASP A 23 -22.98 20.17 -13.91
C ASP A 23 -22.51 18.98 -13.05
N PRO A 24 -23.01 17.75 -13.32
CA PRO A 24 -22.49 16.58 -12.62
C PRO A 24 -20.98 16.59 -12.78
N ALA A 25 -20.26 16.45 -11.66
CA ALA A 25 -18.81 16.41 -11.69
C ALA A 25 -18.36 15.39 -12.75
N PRO A 26 -17.36 15.71 -13.58
CA PRO A 26 -16.88 14.80 -14.60
C PRO A 26 -16.63 13.43 -13.99
N ALA A 27 -17.02 12.36 -14.71
CA ALA A 27 -16.69 11.01 -14.28
C ALA A 27 -15.17 10.93 -14.06
N PRO A 28 -14.69 10.33 -12.95
CA PRO A 28 -13.27 10.25 -12.69
C PRO A 28 -12.59 9.50 -13.84
N SER A 29 -11.43 10.02 -14.29
CA SER A 29 -10.63 9.37 -15.33
C SER A 29 -10.40 7.90 -14.96
N PRO A 30 -10.49 6.94 -15.91
CA PRO A 30 -10.05 5.56 -15.68
C PRO A 30 -8.60 5.47 -15.17
N GLU A 31 -7.78 6.46 -15.51
CA GLU A 31 -6.40 6.60 -15.03
C GLU A 31 -6.30 7.05 -13.57
N ALA A 32 -7.39 7.56 -12.98
CA ALA A 32 -7.48 7.94 -11.57
C ALA A 32 -8.05 6.83 -10.69
N ALA A 33 -8.34 5.65 -11.24
CA ALA A 33 -8.94 4.55 -10.49
C ALA A 33 -8.05 4.13 -9.29
N LEU A 34 -8.70 3.78 -8.18
CA LEU A 34 -8.05 3.23 -6.98
C LEU A 34 -7.83 1.73 -7.14
N SER A 35 -6.81 1.17 -6.48
CA SER A 35 -6.44 -0.25 -6.63
C SER A 35 -7.62 -1.22 -6.41
N THR A 36 -8.56 -0.88 -5.52
CA THR A 36 -9.79 -1.67 -5.24
C THR A 36 -10.72 -1.86 -6.45
N ALA A 37 -10.55 -1.08 -7.51
CA ALA A 37 -11.24 -1.26 -8.78
C ALA A 37 -10.77 -2.51 -9.55
N LEU A 38 -9.54 -2.97 -9.31
CA LEU A 38 -8.97 -4.12 -10.02
C LEU A 38 -9.43 -5.45 -9.44
N ARG A 39 -9.30 -6.49 -10.25
CA ARG A 39 -9.47 -7.89 -9.87
C ARG A 39 -8.23 -8.68 -10.31
N PRO A 40 -7.89 -9.79 -9.63
CA PRO A 40 -6.75 -10.62 -10.01
C PRO A 40 -6.81 -11.00 -11.49
N ARG A 41 -5.75 -10.68 -12.24
CA ARG A 41 -5.55 -11.09 -13.65
C ARG A 41 -4.58 -12.26 -13.78
N GLN A 42 -3.76 -12.46 -12.75
CA GLN A 42 -2.80 -13.56 -12.65
C GLN A 42 -3.29 -14.60 -11.64
N THR A 43 -2.62 -15.76 -11.60
CA THR A 43 -2.96 -16.82 -10.64
C THR A 43 -2.54 -16.42 -9.21
N PRO A 44 -3.19 -16.97 -8.16
CA PRO A 44 -2.72 -16.79 -6.78
C PRO A 44 -1.24 -17.15 -6.61
N ALA A 45 -0.77 -18.23 -7.25
CA ALA A 45 0.62 -18.66 -7.20
C ALA A 45 1.58 -17.63 -7.81
N TYR A 46 1.16 -16.91 -8.86
CA TYR A 46 1.96 -15.83 -9.45
C TYR A 46 2.21 -14.70 -8.44
N TYR A 47 1.17 -14.22 -7.75
CA TYR A 47 1.32 -13.12 -6.80
C TYR A 47 2.21 -13.50 -5.61
N VAL A 48 2.07 -14.73 -5.10
CA VAL A 48 2.96 -15.28 -4.06
C VAL A 48 4.40 -15.39 -4.57
N ALA A 49 4.61 -15.83 -5.81
CA ALA A 49 5.95 -15.91 -6.40
C ALA A 49 6.59 -14.53 -6.54
N GLN A 50 5.86 -13.52 -7.02
CA GLN A 50 6.37 -12.15 -7.12
C GLN A 50 6.73 -11.55 -5.74
N ALA A 51 5.91 -11.81 -4.71
CA ALA A 51 6.24 -11.38 -3.36
C ALA A 51 7.50 -12.08 -2.80
N ASN A 52 7.69 -13.37 -3.09
CA ASN A 52 8.93 -14.06 -2.71
C ASN A 52 10.16 -13.53 -3.45
N LEU A 53 10.03 -13.24 -4.75
CA LEU A 53 11.11 -12.62 -5.53
C LEU A 53 11.49 -11.24 -4.97
N TYR A 54 10.52 -10.47 -4.47
CA TYR A 54 10.82 -9.23 -3.76
C TYR A 54 11.73 -9.47 -2.54
N PHE A 55 11.42 -10.46 -1.71
CA PHE A 55 12.26 -10.79 -0.56
C PHE A 55 13.62 -11.38 -0.93
N ASP A 56 13.75 -12.02 -2.09
CA ASP A 56 15.05 -12.43 -2.62
C ASP A 56 15.95 -11.22 -2.90
N THR A 57 15.38 -10.08 -3.33
CA THR A 57 16.17 -8.84 -3.48
C THR A 57 16.71 -8.29 -2.15
N LEU A 58 16.16 -8.76 -1.02
CA LEU A 58 16.53 -8.37 0.34
C LEU A 58 17.22 -9.52 1.11
N ASP A 59 17.55 -10.65 0.45
CA ASP A 59 18.27 -11.78 1.05
C ASP A 59 19.66 -11.90 0.43
N THR A 60 20.71 -11.68 1.23
CA THR A 60 22.11 -11.75 0.77
C THR A 60 22.55 -13.13 0.27
N ARG A 61 21.74 -14.17 0.44
CA ARG A 61 22.00 -15.52 -0.10
C ARG A 61 21.34 -15.77 -1.45
N ALA A 62 20.42 -14.91 -1.88
CA ALA A 62 19.73 -15.06 -3.15
C ALA A 62 20.53 -14.44 -4.31
N ASP A 63 20.20 -14.82 -5.54
CA ASP A 63 20.80 -14.23 -6.73
C ASP A 63 20.27 -12.80 -6.94
N PRO A 64 21.11 -11.75 -6.83
CA PRO A 64 20.66 -10.37 -6.95
C PRO A 64 20.20 -9.99 -8.36
N ALA A 65 20.43 -10.83 -9.37
CA ALA A 65 19.92 -10.62 -10.73
C ALA A 65 18.44 -10.98 -10.86
N ILE A 66 17.90 -11.82 -9.96
CA ILE A 66 16.50 -12.22 -9.97
C ILE A 66 15.71 -11.20 -9.15
N VAL A 67 14.79 -10.50 -9.81
CA VAL A 67 13.96 -9.44 -9.21
C VAL A 67 12.50 -9.66 -9.57
N PRO A 68 11.54 -9.18 -8.76
CA PRO A 68 10.14 -9.22 -9.14
C PRO A 68 9.87 -8.28 -10.32
N SER A 69 8.75 -8.50 -10.98
CA SER A 69 8.23 -7.61 -12.02
C SER A 69 7.70 -6.33 -11.37
N TYR A 70 8.52 -5.31 -11.22
CA TYR A 70 8.10 -3.99 -10.73
C TYR A 70 7.47 -3.14 -11.83
N SER A 71 6.46 -2.33 -11.52
CA SER A 71 6.04 -1.24 -12.42
C SER A 71 7.14 -0.17 -12.51
N ALA A 72 7.12 0.65 -13.57
CA ALA A 72 8.12 1.70 -13.76
C ALA A 72 8.20 2.67 -12.57
N ARG A 73 7.04 2.99 -11.97
CA ARG A 73 6.90 3.90 -10.82
C ARG A 73 6.38 3.19 -9.58
N VAL A 74 6.89 1.99 -9.31
CA VAL A 74 6.64 1.29 -8.05
C VAL A 74 7.05 2.17 -6.86
N ALA A 75 6.31 2.10 -5.78
CA ALA A 75 6.65 2.76 -4.52
C ALA A 75 6.70 1.74 -3.36
N ARG A 76 7.63 1.95 -2.42
CA ARG A 76 7.67 1.24 -1.14
C ARG A 76 7.44 2.22 0.01
N TRP A 77 6.38 1.96 0.76
CA TRP A 77 5.92 2.75 1.88
C TRP A 77 5.97 1.94 3.18
N GLU A 78 6.84 2.34 4.09
CA GLU A 78 7.09 1.65 5.36
C GLU A 78 6.57 2.52 6.51
N TRP A 79 5.51 2.06 7.17
CA TRP A 79 4.88 2.78 8.27
C TRP A 79 5.82 2.93 9.47
N PRO A 80 5.62 3.96 10.33
CA PRO A 80 6.45 4.14 11.52
C PRO A 80 6.58 2.84 12.33
N PRO A 81 7.77 2.54 12.89
CA PRO A 81 8.90 3.46 13.12
C PRO A 81 9.87 3.61 11.94
N TRP A 82 9.52 3.08 10.76
CA TRP A 82 10.31 3.17 9.53
C TRP A 82 10.19 4.55 8.85
N TYR A 83 10.73 4.66 7.64
CA TYR A 83 11.00 5.96 7.00
C TYR A 83 9.94 6.42 5.99
N LEU A 84 8.76 5.79 5.98
CA LEU A 84 7.70 6.03 4.99
C LEU A 84 8.19 5.68 3.58
N LEU A 85 8.44 6.64 2.69
CA LEU A 85 8.85 6.36 1.32
C LEU A 85 10.33 5.93 1.25
N THR A 86 10.60 4.62 1.28
CA THR A 86 11.95 4.03 1.24
C THR A 86 12.36 3.51 -0.12
N GLY A 87 11.43 3.48 -1.06
CA GLY A 87 11.74 3.23 -2.45
C GLY A 87 10.74 3.86 -3.41
N TYR A 88 11.23 4.33 -4.55
CA TYR A 88 10.40 4.93 -5.58
C TYR A 88 11.06 4.78 -6.95
N GLU A 89 10.29 4.30 -7.93
CA GLU A 89 10.72 3.89 -9.26
C GLU A 89 11.52 2.57 -9.28
N ARG A 90 11.32 1.80 -10.37
CA ARG A 90 11.91 0.46 -10.56
C ARG A 90 13.42 0.44 -10.34
N MET A 91 14.14 1.39 -10.93
CA MET A 91 15.60 1.40 -10.88
C MET A 91 16.14 1.68 -9.48
N GLN A 92 15.50 2.58 -8.74
CA GLN A 92 15.90 2.85 -7.35
C GLN A 92 15.52 1.66 -6.45
N MET A 93 14.38 1.00 -6.66
CA MET A 93 14.04 -0.22 -5.92
C MET A 93 15.13 -1.28 -6.05
N ILE A 94 15.66 -1.49 -7.26
CA ILE A 94 16.69 -2.49 -7.52
C ILE A 94 18.07 -2.04 -6.98
N THR A 95 18.52 -0.85 -7.39
CA THR A 95 19.89 -0.38 -7.09
C THR A 95 20.03 0.11 -5.65
N GLY A 96 19.03 0.82 -5.14
CA GLY A 96 18.99 1.31 -3.76
C GLY A 96 18.93 0.17 -2.76
N THR A 97 18.16 -0.89 -3.05
CA THR A 97 18.12 -2.09 -2.19
C THR A 97 19.48 -2.80 -2.13
N ARG A 98 20.16 -2.96 -3.28
CA ARG A 98 21.52 -3.53 -3.30
C ARG A 98 22.51 -2.71 -2.48
N LEU A 99 22.43 -1.38 -2.57
CA LEU A 99 23.26 -0.50 -1.75
C LEU A 99 22.94 -0.65 -0.26
N ALA A 100 21.65 -0.67 0.10
CA ALA A 100 21.23 -0.87 1.48
C ALA A 100 21.75 -2.19 2.07
N LEU A 101 21.63 -3.30 1.33
CA LEU A 101 22.18 -4.60 1.74
C LEU A 101 23.69 -4.63 1.89
N SER A 102 24.43 -3.81 1.13
CA SER A 102 25.89 -3.70 1.29
C SER A 102 26.31 -3.01 2.58
N VAL A 103 25.41 -2.21 3.18
CA VAL A 103 25.64 -1.47 4.43
C VAL A 103 25.09 -2.24 5.62
N GLU A 104 23.87 -2.77 5.51
CA GLU A 104 23.20 -3.56 6.55
C GLU A 104 22.73 -4.90 5.94
N PRO A 105 23.61 -5.92 5.89
CA PRO A 105 23.28 -7.23 5.35
C PRO A 105 22.15 -7.92 6.11
N SER A 106 21.27 -8.61 5.37
CA SER A 106 20.22 -9.45 5.94
C SER A 106 19.98 -10.72 5.13
N THR A 107 19.28 -11.67 5.75
CA THR A 107 18.67 -12.81 5.06
C THR A 107 17.18 -12.87 5.41
N VAL A 108 16.35 -13.60 4.66
CA VAL A 108 14.90 -13.70 4.92
C VAL A 108 14.50 -15.18 5.05
N PRO A 109 14.91 -15.86 6.13
CA PRO A 109 14.72 -17.30 6.29
C PRO A 109 13.26 -17.71 6.49
N THR A 110 12.41 -16.84 7.03
CA THR A 110 11.00 -17.12 7.30
C THR A 110 10.13 -16.27 6.39
N ARG A 111 9.29 -16.93 5.58
CA ARG A 111 8.34 -16.27 4.68
C ARG A 111 7.01 -17.03 4.67
N ASP A 112 5.94 -16.42 5.14
CA ASP A 112 4.56 -16.85 4.88
C ASP A 112 3.91 -15.80 3.99
N CYS A 113 3.78 -16.11 2.70
CA CYS A 113 3.17 -15.25 1.71
C CYS A 113 1.90 -15.89 1.16
N ARG A 114 0.81 -15.11 1.11
CA ARG A 114 -0.50 -15.57 0.65
C ARG A 114 -1.04 -14.63 -0.40
N ALA A 115 -1.85 -15.18 -1.31
CA ALA A 115 -2.58 -14.41 -2.30
C ALA A 115 -4.02 -14.18 -1.87
N PHE A 116 -4.56 -13.04 -2.27
CA PHE A 116 -5.89 -12.56 -1.87
C PHE A 116 -6.73 -12.19 -3.11
N PRO A 117 -8.07 -12.36 -3.04
CA PRO A 117 -8.95 -12.06 -4.17
C PRO A 117 -9.20 -10.55 -4.37
N VAL A 118 -8.76 -9.73 -3.42
CA VAL A 118 -8.87 -8.27 -3.43
C VAL A 118 -7.49 -7.65 -3.17
N GLN A 119 -7.27 -6.43 -3.63
CA GLN A 119 -6.01 -5.74 -3.39
C GLN A 119 -5.79 -5.47 -1.89
N PRO A 120 -4.53 -5.47 -1.43
CA PRO A 120 -3.33 -5.94 -2.13
C PRO A 120 -3.36 -7.46 -2.39
N PHE A 121 -3.03 -7.90 -3.62
CA PHE A 121 -3.20 -9.30 -4.04
C PHE A 121 -2.20 -10.29 -3.43
N ALA A 122 -1.10 -9.80 -2.84
CA ALA A 122 -0.26 -10.62 -1.98
C ALA A 122 0.03 -9.90 -0.67
N ARG A 123 0.08 -10.67 0.42
CA ARG A 123 0.47 -10.21 1.75
C ARG A 123 1.36 -11.25 2.37
N CYS A 124 2.36 -10.80 3.10
CA CYS A 124 3.38 -11.65 3.67
C CYS A 124 3.65 -11.28 5.12
N ARG A 125 3.88 -12.31 5.92
CA ARG A 125 4.50 -12.21 7.24
C ARG A 125 5.87 -12.85 7.11
N ILE A 126 6.90 -12.05 7.28
CA ILE A 126 8.29 -12.48 7.10
C ILE A 126 9.11 -12.14 8.34
N SER A 127 10.31 -12.71 8.44
CA SER A 127 11.30 -12.26 9.39
C SER A 127 12.64 -12.08 8.68
N PHE A 128 13.12 -10.85 8.64
CA PHE A 128 14.51 -10.58 8.29
C PHE A 128 15.41 -11.08 9.41
N GLN A 129 16.53 -11.67 9.07
CA GLN A 129 17.61 -11.96 9.99
C GLN A 129 18.76 -10.99 9.73
N TYR A 130 18.91 -10.02 10.62
CA TYR A 130 20.06 -9.12 10.69
C TYR A 130 21.10 -9.68 11.67
N ALA A 131 22.31 -9.09 11.69
CA ALA A 131 23.34 -9.44 12.66
C ALA A 131 22.86 -9.26 14.12
N ARG A 132 22.00 -8.27 14.37
CA ARG A 132 21.47 -7.95 15.69
C ARG A 132 20.31 -8.84 16.14
N GLY A 133 19.66 -9.55 15.21
CA GLY A 133 18.53 -10.42 15.52
C GLY A 133 17.46 -10.47 14.43
N PRO A 134 16.40 -11.26 14.67
CA PRO A 134 15.24 -11.33 13.78
C PRO A 134 14.46 -10.02 13.83
N CYS A 135 13.89 -9.62 12.70
CA CYS A 135 13.05 -8.45 12.54
C CYS A 135 11.78 -8.84 11.78
N PRO A 136 10.68 -9.10 12.49
CA PRO A 136 9.44 -9.56 11.87
C PRO A 136 8.71 -8.38 11.22
N ILE A 137 8.27 -8.57 9.97
CA ILE A 137 7.63 -7.54 9.14
C ILE A 137 6.37 -8.12 8.50
N PHE A 138 5.32 -7.30 8.44
CA PHE A 138 4.12 -7.55 7.68
C PHE A 138 4.16 -6.65 6.45
N GLU A 139 4.07 -7.24 5.25
CA GLU A 139 4.22 -6.49 4.00
C GLU A 139 3.20 -6.92 2.96
N GLU A 140 2.67 -5.95 2.22
CA GLU A 140 1.61 -6.13 1.24
C GLU A 140 2.02 -5.59 -0.13
N PHE A 141 1.52 -6.23 -1.17
CA PHE A 141 1.93 -5.99 -2.55
C PHE A 141 0.71 -5.75 -3.44
N THR A 142 0.62 -4.53 -3.97
CA THR A 142 -0.39 -4.12 -4.95
C THR A 142 0.14 -4.36 -6.36
N PHE A 143 -0.73 -4.81 -7.25
CA PHE A 143 -0.36 -5.13 -8.64
C PHE A 143 -1.27 -4.45 -9.66
N ASN A 144 -0.78 -4.20 -10.87
CA ASN A 144 -1.61 -3.80 -12.02
C ASN A 144 -2.14 -5.02 -12.80
N ASP A 145 -2.86 -4.78 -13.90
CA ASP A 145 -3.43 -5.83 -14.74
C ASP A 145 -2.38 -6.67 -15.48
N GLN A 146 -1.17 -6.13 -15.68
CA GLN A 146 -0.05 -6.89 -16.24
C GLN A 146 0.61 -7.82 -15.21
N GLY A 147 0.25 -7.69 -13.93
CA GLY A 147 0.90 -8.43 -12.84
C GLY A 147 2.22 -7.81 -12.39
N GLU A 148 2.48 -6.54 -12.70
CA GLU A 148 3.61 -5.81 -12.15
C GLU A 148 3.25 -5.29 -10.74
N MET A 149 4.21 -5.33 -9.83
CA MET A 149 4.12 -4.77 -8.49
C MET A 149 4.21 -3.24 -8.56
N THR A 150 3.17 -2.55 -8.11
CA THR A 150 3.01 -1.09 -8.24
C THR A 150 3.15 -0.35 -6.93
N PHE A 151 2.82 -1.00 -5.82
CA PHE A 151 2.91 -0.41 -4.50
C PHE A 151 3.21 -1.50 -3.47
N ILE A 152 4.14 -1.21 -2.57
CA ILE A 152 4.58 -2.10 -1.50
C ILE A 152 4.35 -1.35 -0.20
N GLU A 153 3.65 -1.96 0.73
CA GLU A 153 3.30 -1.34 2.00
C GLU A 153 3.74 -2.25 3.15
N ALA A 154 4.56 -1.72 4.06
CA ALA A 154 5.18 -2.52 5.11
C ALA A 154 4.95 -1.93 6.50
N TRP A 155 4.80 -2.83 7.47
CA TRP A 155 4.65 -2.55 8.89
C TRP A 155 5.58 -3.43 9.70
N SER A 156 5.98 -2.96 10.87
CA SER A 156 6.57 -3.85 11.87
C SER A 156 5.53 -4.89 12.27
N ASP A 157 5.87 -6.19 12.24
CA ASP A 157 4.96 -7.25 12.71
C ASP A 157 5.08 -7.42 14.24
N GLN A 158 4.88 -6.29 14.93
CA GLN A 158 4.96 -6.15 16.38
C GLN A 158 3.62 -5.67 16.95
N PRO A 159 3.25 -6.07 18.19
CA PRO A 159 2.03 -5.57 18.82
C PRO A 159 1.95 -4.04 18.83
N GLY A 160 0.83 -3.49 18.38
CA GLY A 160 0.58 -2.05 18.30
C GLY A 160 1.20 -1.36 17.09
N MET A 161 1.91 -2.09 16.21
CA MET A 161 2.50 -1.55 14.99
C MET A 161 1.98 -2.24 13.71
N ARG A 162 1.16 -3.29 13.86
CA ARG A 162 0.56 -4.02 12.74
C ARG A 162 -0.58 -3.20 12.11
N PRO A 163 -0.94 -3.48 10.84
CA PRO A 163 -2.11 -2.86 10.21
C PRO A 163 -3.44 -3.23 10.89
N THR A 164 -3.46 -4.32 11.66
CA THR A 164 -4.59 -4.74 12.49
C THR A 164 -4.10 -5.47 13.73
N GLU A 165 -4.84 -5.33 14.82
CA GLU A 165 -4.63 -6.06 16.07
C GLU A 165 -5.73 -7.11 16.31
N ASP A 166 -6.69 -7.24 15.39
CA ASP A 166 -7.75 -8.23 15.48
C ASP A 166 -7.20 -9.66 15.27
N PRO A 167 -7.23 -10.53 16.28
CA PRO A 167 -6.75 -11.90 16.13
C PRO A 167 -7.59 -12.74 15.15
N ALA A 168 -8.83 -12.34 14.85
CA ALA A 168 -9.67 -12.98 13.84
C ALA A 168 -9.31 -12.56 12.41
N ASP A 169 -8.55 -11.47 12.25
CA ASP A 169 -8.08 -10.95 10.96
C ASP A 169 -6.54 -10.83 10.93
N PRO A 170 -5.79 -11.94 11.04
CA PRO A 170 -4.32 -11.89 11.10
C PRO A 170 -3.65 -11.42 9.79
N TRP A 171 -4.44 -11.24 8.73
CA TRP A 171 -4.02 -10.80 7.40
C TRP A 171 -4.55 -9.43 7.01
N ALA A 172 -5.25 -8.73 7.93
CA ALA A 172 -5.74 -7.38 7.72
C ALA A 172 -6.74 -7.26 6.55
N GLU A 173 -7.54 -8.27 6.25
CA GLU A 173 -8.58 -8.21 5.19
C GLU A 173 -9.70 -7.20 5.48
N GLY A 174 -9.84 -6.74 6.72
CA GLY A 174 -10.88 -5.82 7.13
C GLY A 174 -10.86 -4.47 6.38
N PRO A 175 -12.04 -3.88 6.10
CA PRO A 175 -12.16 -2.61 5.37
C PRO A 175 -11.68 -1.39 6.19
N SER A 176 -11.53 -1.54 7.50
CA SER A 176 -11.06 -0.48 8.41
C SER A 176 -9.53 -0.36 8.49
N VAL A 177 -8.80 -1.25 7.82
CA VAL A 177 -7.35 -1.24 7.88
C VAL A 177 -6.82 -0.02 7.15
N HIS A 178 -5.95 0.71 7.84
CA HIS A 178 -5.38 1.96 7.38
C HIS A 178 -4.29 1.71 6.34
N ARG A 179 -4.66 1.73 5.06
CA ARG A 179 -3.76 1.53 3.92
C ARG A 179 -3.66 2.77 3.07
N LEU A 180 -2.46 3.07 2.60
CA LEU A 180 -2.24 4.07 1.57
C LEU A 180 -2.45 3.47 0.17
N SER A 181 -2.08 2.20 -0.03
CA SER A 181 -2.21 1.49 -1.31
C SER A 181 -3.63 1.42 -1.90
N THR A 182 -4.67 1.59 -1.08
CA THR A 182 -6.08 1.64 -1.51
C THR A 182 -6.58 3.04 -1.81
N ARG A 183 -5.80 4.08 -1.48
CA ARG A 183 -6.16 5.50 -1.62
C ARG A 183 -5.34 6.23 -2.67
N VAL A 184 -4.18 5.72 -3.07
CA VAL A 184 -3.36 6.29 -4.15
C VAL A 184 -4.07 6.08 -5.49
N PRO A 185 -4.55 7.14 -6.15
CA PRO A 185 -5.16 6.99 -7.46
C PRO A 185 -4.11 6.65 -8.53
N GLY A 186 -4.58 6.05 -9.62
CA GLY A 186 -3.72 5.47 -10.66
C GLY A 186 -3.36 4.01 -10.42
N LEU A 187 -3.28 3.55 -9.17
CA LEU A 187 -3.03 2.14 -8.85
C LEU A 187 -4.14 1.19 -9.34
N GLY A 188 -5.35 1.70 -9.55
CA GLY A 188 -6.48 0.97 -10.11
C GLY A 188 -6.60 1.01 -11.62
N SER A 189 -5.71 1.73 -12.30
CA SER A 189 -5.69 1.74 -13.77
C SER A 189 -5.06 0.46 -14.29
N ALA A 190 -5.29 0.14 -15.57
CA ALA A 190 -4.68 -1.03 -16.20
C ALA A 190 -3.15 -1.05 -16.07
N THR A 191 -2.49 0.10 -16.00
CA THR A 191 -1.02 0.21 -15.87
C THR A 191 -0.55 0.40 -14.43
N GLY A 192 -1.46 0.73 -13.49
CA GLY A 192 -1.11 0.99 -12.09
C GLY A 192 -0.11 2.13 -11.89
N LEU A 193 -0.03 3.09 -12.81
CA LEU A 193 1.02 4.11 -12.81
C LEU A 193 0.75 5.22 -11.77
N ILE A 194 1.77 5.52 -10.96
CA ILE A 194 1.74 6.65 -10.02
C ILE A 194 2.19 7.92 -10.75
N VAL A 195 1.28 8.90 -10.91
CA VAL A 195 1.58 10.18 -11.56
C VAL A 195 1.40 11.33 -10.56
N PRO A 196 2.46 11.71 -9.80
CA PRO A 196 2.35 12.67 -8.70
C PRO A 196 1.80 14.05 -9.10
N THR A 197 2.01 14.45 -10.35
CA THR A 197 1.62 15.76 -10.90
C THR A 197 0.30 15.72 -11.67
N ALA A 198 -0.37 14.57 -11.75
CA ALA A 198 -1.67 14.50 -12.42
C ALA A 198 -2.73 15.31 -11.66
N GLU A 199 -3.70 15.87 -12.38
CA GLU A 199 -4.78 16.66 -11.80
C GLU A 199 -5.56 15.86 -10.76
N TRP A 200 -5.87 14.59 -11.07
CA TRP A 200 -6.58 13.70 -10.15
C TRP A 200 -5.78 13.37 -8.89
N MET A 201 -4.45 13.28 -8.98
CA MET A 201 -3.57 13.00 -7.83
C MET A 201 -3.53 14.23 -6.93
N THR A 202 -3.38 15.41 -7.54
CA THR A 202 -3.37 16.70 -6.85
C THR A 202 -4.69 16.95 -6.13
N ALA A 203 -5.82 16.68 -6.80
CA ALA A 203 -7.16 16.82 -6.21
C ALA A 203 -7.42 15.81 -5.08
N ALA A 204 -6.90 14.59 -5.17
CA ALA A 204 -6.98 13.61 -4.10
C ALA A 204 -6.12 14.02 -2.89
N ALA A 205 -4.87 14.40 -3.12
CA ALA A 205 -3.93 14.88 -2.10
C ALA A 205 -4.46 16.12 -1.36
N ALA A 206 -5.18 17.03 -2.03
CA ALA A 206 -5.78 18.19 -1.38
C ALA A 206 -6.80 17.84 -0.27
N ARG A 207 -7.29 16.59 -0.23
CA ARG A 207 -8.30 16.12 0.73
C ARG A 207 -7.77 15.04 1.68
N ASP A 208 -6.55 14.56 1.45
CA ASP A 208 -5.95 13.44 2.18
C ASP A 208 -4.50 13.81 2.55
N PRO A 209 -4.24 14.21 3.81
CA PRO A 209 -2.92 14.65 4.25
C PRO A 209 -1.81 13.60 4.09
N GLU A 210 -2.12 12.31 4.22
CA GLU A 210 -1.12 11.26 4.06
C GLU A 210 -0.81 11.01 2.59
N LEU A 211 -1.83 11.06 1.73
CA LEU A 211 -1.61 11.04 0.28
C LEU A 211 -0.83 12.29 -0.17
N ALA A 212 -1.09 13.46 0.42
CA ALA A 212 -0.31 14.67 0.16
C ALA A 212 1.15 14.51 0.58
N ASP A 213 1.41 13.89 1.73
CA ASP A 213 2.77 13.58 2.16
C ASP A 213 3.45 12.60 1.21
N PHE A 214 2.76 11.52 0.82
CA PHE A 214 3.26 10.58 -0.19
C PHE A 214 3.63 11.29 -1.51
N VAL A 215 2.72 12.11 -2.05
CA VAL A 215 2.95 12.88 -3.29
C VAL A 215 4.16 13.80 -3.15
N ARG A 216 4.25 14.56 -2.06
CA ARG A 216 5.40 15.43 -1.78
C ARG A 216 6.72 14.64 -1.72
N ARG A 217 6.70 13.46 -1.09
CA ARG A 217 7.87 12.58 -0.97
C ARG A 217 8.31 12.05 -2.32
N THR A 218 7.38 11.60 -3.18
CA THR A 218 7.74 11.10 -4.52
C THR A 218 8.40 12.17 -5.40
N GLN A 219 7.96 13.43 -5.29
CA GLN A 219 8.54 14.55 -6.06
C GLN A 219 9.91 15.02 -5.53
N SER A 220 10.29 14.61 -4.31
CA SER A 220 11.52 15.03 -3.65
C SER A 220 12.19 13.86 -2.93
N PHE A 221 12.20 12.70 -3.57
CA PHE A 221 12.48 11.40 -2.96
C PHE A 221 13.70 11.41 -2.03
N TYR A 222 14.89 11.72 -2.53
CA TYR A 222 16.12 11.66 -1.73
C TYR A 222 16.13 12.64 -0.54
N ARG A 223 15.58 13.85 -0.72
CA ARG A 223 15.47 14.83 0.36
C ARG A 223 14.52 14.33 1.45
N SER A 224 13.36 13.84 1.03
CA SER A 224 12.33 13.34 1.93
C SER A 224 12.74 12.07 2.65
N TRP A 225 13.46 11.18 1.96
CA TRP A 225 14.03 9.98 2.53
C TRP A 225 15.08 10.32 3.58
N ALA A 226 16.03 11.21 3.26
CA ALA A 226 17.09 11.61 4.21
C ALA A 226 16.51 12.27 5.46
N GLN A 227 15.49 13.12 5.31
CA GLN A 227 14.78 13.71 6.44
C GLN A 227 14.09 12.65 7.30
N ALA A 228 13.34 11.73 6.69
CA ALA A 228 12.65 10.67 7.45
C ALA A 228 13.61 9.70 8.14
N TYR A 229 14.75 9.40 7.50
CA TYR A 229 15.82 8.62 8.11
C TYR A 229 16.37 9.31 9.36
N ALA A 230 16.63 10.62 9.28
CA ALA A 230 17.08 11.41 10.42
C ALA A 230 16.01 11.49 11.53
N ASP A 231 14.75 11.71 11.17
CA ASP A 231 13.62 11.83 12.11
C ASP A 231 13.34 10.52 12.85
N ALA A 232 13.41 9.39 12.16
CA ALA A 232 13.22 8.07 12.76
C ALA A 232 14.32 7.73 13.78
N GLY A 233 15.55 8.22 13.51
CA GLY A 233 16.68 8.13 14.42
C GLY A 233 17.27 6.73 14.59
N PRO A 234 18.31 6.58 15.43
CA PRO A 234 19.06 5.32 15.58
C PRO A 234 18.25 4.19 16.24
N THR A 235 17.09 4.52 16.81
CA THR A 235 16.21 3.56 17.48
C THR A 235 15.11 3.02 16.58
N ALA A 236 15.04 3.42 15.30
CA ALA A 236 14.05 2.91 14.34
C ALA A 236 14.05 1.38 14.27
N PHE A 237 15.21 0.77 13.99
CA PHE A 237 15.40 -0.68 13.97
C PHE A 237 15.09 -1.35 15.32
N PRO A 238 15.68 -0.91 16.45
CA PRO A 238 15.31 -1.47 17.76
C PRO A 238 13.81 -1.46 18.04
N ARG A 239 13.11 -0.36 17.74
CA ARG A 239 11.66 -0.26 17.94
C ARG A 239 10.90 -1.19 17.01
N GLY A 240 11.17 -1.12 15.71
CA GLY A 240 10.37 -1.86 14.72
C GLY A 240 10.63 -3.35 14.71
N CYS A 241 11.87 -3.77 15.00
CA CYS A 241 12.21 -5.18 15.12
C CYS A 241 11.89 -5.77 16.50
N GLY A 242 11.48 -4.95 17.48
CA GLY A 242 11.25 -5.38 18.86
C GLY A 242 12.54 -5.81 19.58
N TRP A 243 13.70 -5.31 19.16
CA TRP A 243 14.95 -5.59 19.85
C TRP A 243 14.99 -4.81 21.17
N THR A 244 14.86 -5.52 22.29
CA THR A 244 15.16 -4.97 23.61
C THR A 244 16.63 -4.53 23.64
N GLN A 245 16.94 -3.36 24.21
CA GLN A 245 18.32 -2.86 24.24
C GLN A 245 19.26 -3.85 24.96
N ALA A 246 20.20 -4.45 24.22
CA ALA A 246 21.67 -4.42 24.45
C ALA A 246 22.37 -5.19 23.28
N PRO A 247 23.59 -4.81 22.85
CA PRO A 247 24.77 -4.85 23.72
C PRO A 247 25.23 -3.46 24.16
N THR A 248 25.58 -3.35 25.44
CA THR A 248 26.60 -2.40 25.93
C THR A 248 27.93 -2.73 25.22
N PRO A 249 28.83 -1.75 25.04
CA PRO A 249 29.81 -1.67 23.95
C PRO A 249 30.77 -2.86 23.84
#